data_AF-A0A2S7K2C9-F1
#
_entry.id   AF-A0A2S7K2C9-F1
#
_cell.length_a   1.000
_cell.length_b   1.000
_cell.length_c   1.000
_cell.angle_alpha   90.00
_cell.angle_beta   90.00
_cell.angle_gamma   90.00
#
_symmetry.space_group_name_H-M   'P 1'
#
loop_
_entity.id
_entity.type
_entity.pdbx_description
1 polymer ?
#
loop_
_entity_poly.entity_id
_entity_poly.type
_entity_poly.pdbx_seq_one_letter_code
_entity_poly.pdbx_strand_id
1 'polypeptide(L)'
;MPGGRGSKGGRMVAEFVKTGLKEEGFAKAPSLARLLFLAEKSVRRWAAADFARLSLWTPVAIGLGAGLYFGLKAEPHWGWGAGAFALLACLFLLQSGPFRKATAALMFVSLGFVAADLRTARVDAPQLTRDLGIVETTGRIISVEESARQRRYVLAVEAIEDVAPEALPARARVTWRGEGFDARPGDRVTVLAGLSPPPPPVAPGAFDFARQLYFKRIGAVGFAVTAPEIDRAAGKSFSQKLAARVETMRLSLAERIVGSAQGQGGAILAAIVTGKRGFISETSEAALRDAGLAHLLAISGLHMGLATGLVFFIVRFSNRRVQSSSKFSFPRFRIHLGHASLRSLFAS
;
A
#
# COMPACT_ATOMS: atom_id res chain seq x y z
N MET A 1 7.83 -71.09 9.99
CA MET A 1 7.07 -69.85 10.21
C MET A 1 8.02 -68.76 10.71
N PRO A 2 8.12 -67.58 10.07
CA PRO A 2 8.97 -66.50 10.53
C PRO A 2 8.17 -65.46 11.33
N GLY A 3 8.75 -64.91 12.40
CA GLY A 3 8.14 -63.78 13.10
C GLY A 3 8.95 -63.32 14.30
N GLY A 4 9.59 -62.16 14.20
CA GLY A 4 10.21 -61.50 15.35
C GLY A 4 11.31 -60.51 14.97
N ARG A 5 10.95 -59.32 14.47
CA ARG A 5 11.87 -58.17 14.35
C ARG A 5 11.12 -56.84 14.48
N GLY A 6 10.60 -56.56 15.67
CA GLY A 6 10.28 -55.20 16.12
C GLY A 6 11.41 -54.65 17.00
N SER A 7 11.62 -53.34 17.03
CA SER A 7 12.55 -52.62 17.93
C SER A 7 14.03 -52.45 17.50
N LYS A 8 14.29 -51.98 16.26
CA LYS A 8 15.58 -51.31 15.95
C LYS A 8 15.49 -49.94 15.27
N GLY A 9 14.37 -49.58 14.64
CA GLY A 9 14.22 -48.29 13.94
C GLY A 9 14.14 -47.06 14.84
N GLY A 10 13.41 -47.13 15.96
CA GLY A 10 13.12 -45.97 16.80
C GLY A 10 14.32 -45.44 17.61
N ARG A 11 15.22 -46.32 18.08
CA ARG A 11 16.43 -45.88 18.81
C ARG A 11 17.48 -45.25 17.90
N MET A 12 17.57 -45.70 16.64
CA MET A 12 18.53 -45.17 15.69
C MET A 12 18.21 -43.72 15.28
N VAL A 13 16.93 -43.36 15.19
CA VAL A 13 16.48 -41.99 14.87
C VAL A 13 16.73 -41.02 16.03
N ALA A 14 16.59 -41.48 17.28
CA ALA A 14 16.85 -40.65 18.46
C ALA A 14 18.35 -40.37 18.68
N GLU A 15 19.22 -41.31 18.31
CA GLU A 15 20.67 -41.10 18.31
C GLU A 15 21.14 -40.25 17.10
N PHE A 16 20.38 -40.28 16.00
CA PHE A 16 20.61 -39.51 14.75
C PHE A 16 20.48 -37.98 14.90
N VAL A 17 19.75 -37.50 15.90
CA VAL A 17 19.53 -36.05 16.12
C VAL A 17 20.64 -35.44 16.97
N LYS A 18 21.40 -36.25 17.72
CA LYS A 18 22.41 -35.76 18.69
C LYS A 18 23.83 -35.67 18.15
N THR A 19 24.16 -36.39 17.09
CA THR A 19 25.50 -36.39 16.49
C THR A 19 25.48 -35.67 15.15
N GLY A 20 26.03 -34.45 15.13
CA GLY A 20 26.23 -33.69 13.90
C GLY A 20 26.94 -34.56 12.87
N LEU A 21 26.28 -34.78 11.73
CA LEU A 21 26.80 -35.57 10.62
C LEU A 21 28.12 -34.96 10.15
N LYS A 22 29.24 -35.60 10.53
CA LYS A 22 30.51 -35.52 9.81
C LYS A 22 30.26 -36.03 8.39
N GLU A 23 30.93 -35.42 7.40
CA GLU A 23 30.72 -35.64 5.96
C GLU A 23 30.78 -37.13 5.53
N GLU A 24 31.37 -38.00 6.36
CA GLU A 24 31.51 -39.44 6.16
C GLU A 24 30.18 -40.25 6.18
N GLY A 25 29.09 -39.69 6.74
CA GLY A 25 27.77 -40.35 6.80
C GLY A 25 26.85 -40.12 5.60
N PHE A 26 27.22 -39.22 4.68
CA PHE A 26 26.31 -38.73 3.62
C PHE A 26 25.91 -39.82 2.61
N ALA A 27 26.80 -40.78 2.33
CA ALA A 27 26.57 -41.84 1.36
C ALA A 27 25.57 -42.92 1.83
N LYS A 28 25.33 -43.05 3.14
CA LYS A 28 24.47 -44.10 3.74
C LYS A 28 23.09 -43.62 4.18
N ALA A 29 22.81 -42.31 4.14
CA ALA A 29 21.53 -41.75 4.56
C ALA A 29 20.41 -42.01 3.52
N PRO A 30 19.13 -42.14 3.92
CA PRO A 30 18.01 -42.19 2.96
C PRO A 30 17.92 -40.90 2.13
N SER A 31 17.41 -40.98 0.90
CA SER A 31 17.39 -39.88 -0.09
C SER A 31 16.80 -38.57 0.45
N LEU A 32 15.75 -38.68 1.26
CA LEU A 32 15.05 -37.55 1.87
C LEU A 32 15.92 -36.84 2.93
N ALA A 33 16.71 -37.59 3.71
CA ALA A 33 17.65 -37.01 4.68
C ALA A 33 18.83 -36.31 4.00
N ARG A 34 19.30 -36.83 2.85
CA ARG A 34 20.34 -36.15 2.04
C ARG A 34 19.82 -34.86 1.42
N LEU A 35 18.59 -34.88 0.90
CA LEU A 35 17.94 -33.68 0.37
C LEU A 35 17.75 -32.61 1.45
N LEU A 36 17.29 -32.98 2.63
CA LEU A 36 17.16 -32.06 3.77
C LEU A 36 18.51 -31.52 4.22
N PHE A 37 19.56 -32.35 4.28
CA PHE A 37 20.93 -31.91 4.62
C PHE A 37 21.53 -30.97 3.56
N LEU A 38 21.35 -31.27 2.27
CA LEU A 38 21.80 -30.41 1.18
C LEU A 38 21.03 -29.09 1.13
N ALA A 39 19.71 -29.14 1.33
CA ALA A 39 18.86 -27.96 1.44
C ALA A 39 19.30 -27.11 2.63
N GLU A 40 19.54 -27.72 3.79
CA GLU A 40 20.08 -27.05 4.96
C GLU A 40 21.42 -26.39 4.63
N LYS A 41 22.43 -27.14 4.15
CA LYS A 41 23.78 -26.61 3.84
C LYS A 41 23.74 -25.47 2.83
N SER A 42 22.86 -25.56 1.83
CA SER A 42 22.64 -24.54 0.81
C SER A 42 21.99 -23.28 1.39
N VAL A 43 20.94 -23.45 2.21
CA VAL A 43 20.30 -22.36 2.95
C VAL A 43 21.28 -21.70 3.92
N ARG A 44 22.14 -22.47 4.62
CA ARG A 44 23.18 -21.93 5.51
C ARG A 44 24.17 -21.05 4.74
N ARG A 45 24.64 -21.51 3.58
CA ARG A 45 25.58 -20.76 2.73
C ARG A 45 24.95 -19.49 2.16
N TRP A 46 23.74 -19.58 1.60
CA TRP A 46 23.01 -18.44 1.09
C TRP A 46 22.71 -17.40 2.19
N ALA A 47 22.22 -17.87 3.34
CA ALA A 47 21.87 -17.02 4.46
C ALA A 47 23.10 -16.35 5.11
N ALA A 48 24.28 -16.96 5.04
CA ALA A 48 25.53 -16.37 5.51
C ALA A 48 26.05 -15.27 4.57
N ALA A 49 25.86 -15.43 3.26
CA ALA A 49 26.34 -14.48 2.25
C ALA A 49 25.51 -13.18 2.18
N ASP A 50 24.20 -13.23 2.44
CA ASP A 50 23.28 -12.14 2.05
C ASP A 50 22.70 -11.30 3.22
N PHE A 51 23.35 -11.34 4.38
CA PHE A 51 22.86 -10.69 5.61
C PHE A 51 22.64 -9.16 5.46
N ALA A 52 23.45 -8.49 4.65
CA ALA A 52 23.32 -7.06 4.39
C ALA A 52 22.13 -6.70 3.48
N ARG A 53 21.54 -7.68 2.77
CA ARG A 53 20.42 -7.44 1.84
C ARG A 53 19.07 -7.86 2.38
N LEU A 54 18.99 -8.59 3.51
CA LEU A 54 17.71 -9.00 4.12
C LEU A 54 16.78 -7.81 4.39
N SER A 55 17.32 -6.65 4.75
CA SER A 55 16.54 -5.40 4.91
C SER A 55 15.97 -4.83 3.60
N LEU A 56 16.51 -5.22 2.45
CA LEU A 56 15.97 -4.87 1.13
C LEU A 56 14.84 -5.83 0.71
N TRP A 57 14.85 -7.06 1.24
CA TRP A 57 13.82 -8.07 0.97
C TRP A 57 12.60 -7.95 1.88
N THR A 58 12.69 -7.20 2.98
CA THR A 58 11.56 -6.97 3.89
C THR A 58 10.29 -6.44 3.20
N PRO A 59 10.34 -5.37 2.38
CA PRO A 59 9.17 -4.91 1.64
C PRO A 59 8.60 -5.96 0.68
N VAL A 60 9.46 -6.77 0.07
CA VAL A 60 9.06 -7.85 -0.85
C VAL A 60 8.32 -8.95 -0.08
N ALA A 61 8.84 -9.36 1.08
CA ALA A 61 8.20 -10.36 1.95
C ALA A 61 6.84 -9.87 2.47
N ILE A 62 6.76 -8.62 2.94
CA ILE A 62 5.50 -8.00 3.38
C ILE A 62 4.51 -7.92 2.21
N GLY A 63 4.97 -7.47 1.03
CA GLY A 63 4.16 -7.39 -0.19
C GLY A 63 3.64 -8.76 -0.63
N LEU A 64 4.47 -9.80 -0.53
CA LEU A 64 4.06 -11.19 -0.79
C LEU A 64 2.95 -11.62 0.18
N GLY A 65 3.09 -11.32 1.48
CA GLY A 65 2.06 -11.61 2.47
C GLY A 65 0.72 -10.94 2.18
N ALA A 66 0.75 -9.66 1.84
CA ALA A 66 -0.44 -8.93 1.44
C ALA A 66 -1.04 -9.48 0.13
N GLY A 67 -0.20 -9.85 -0.83
CA GLY A 67 -0.61 -10.48 -2.08
C GLY A 67 -1.28 -11.84 -1.86
N LEU A 68 -0.78 -12.65 -0.94
CA LEU A 68 -1.40 -13.92 -0.55
C LEU A 68 -2.78 -13.70 0.05
N TYR A 69 -2.93 -12.74 0.96
CA TYR A 69 -4.24 -12.40 1.53
C TYR A 69 -5.25 -12.02 0.43
N PHE A 70 -4.87 -11.12 -0.48
CA PHE A 70 -5.74 -10.68 -1.57
C PHE A 70 -5.92 -11.68 -2.71
N GLY A 71 -5.14 -12.77 -2.73
CA GLY A 71 -5.33 -13.89 -3.64
C GLY A 71 -6.36 -14.91 -3.14
N LEU A 72 -6.80 -14.81 -1.87
CA LEU A 72 -7.84 -15.67 -1.33
C LEU A 72 -9.20 -15.28 -1.92
N LYS A 73 -10.01 -16.29 -2.26
CA LYS A 73 -11.37 -16.11 -2.80
C LYS A 73 -12.41 -15.79 -1.72
N ALA A 74 -12.09 -16.06 -0.46
CA ALA A 74 -12.95 -15.86 0.68
C ALA A 74 -12.12 -15.23 1.80
N GLU A 75 -12.79 -14.42 2.63
CA GLU A 75 -12.13 -13.77 3.76
C GLU A 75 -11.71 -14.83 4.79
N PRO A 76 -10.41 -14.93 5.11
CA PRO A 76 -9.93 -15.85 6.13
C PRO A 76 -10.39 -15.37 7.50
N HIS A 77 -10.58 -16.30 8.44
CA HIS A 77 -10.77 -15.91 9.83
C HIS A 77 -9.51 -15.19 10.36
N TRP A 78 -9.67 -14.02 10.97
CA TRP A 78 -8.57 -13.17 11.46
C TRP A 78 -7.56 -13.94 12.35
N GLY A 79 -8.05 -14.93 13.09
CA GLY A 79 -7.24 -15.77 13.97
C GLY A 79 -6.17 -16.60 13.25
N TRP A 80 -6.34 -16.92 11.96
CA TRP A 80 -5.34 -17.68 11.20
C TRP A 80 -4.07 -16.86 10.95
N GLY A 81 -4.22 -15.59 10.56
CA GLY A 81 -3.09 -14.69 10.36
C GLY A 81 -2.34 -14.43 11.67
N ALA A 82 -3.08 -14.07 12.72
CA ALA A 82 -2.51 -13.81 14.04
C ALA A 82 -1.85 -15.06 14.66
N GLY A 83 -2.48 -16.23 14.54
CA GLY A 83 -1.95 -17.50 15.03
C GLY A 83 -0.67 -17.93 14.30
N ALA A 84 -0.63 -17.78 12.97
CA ALA A 84 0.58 -18.04 12.19
C ALA A 84 1.73 -17.11 12.61
N PHE A 85 1.45 -15.82 12.81
CA PHE A 85 2.45 -14.86 13.28
C PHE A 85 2.99 -15.22 14.66
N ALA A 86 2.11 -15.55 15.60
CA ALA A 86 2.49 -15.93 16.97
C ALA A 86 3.33 -17.22 17.00
N LEU A 87 2.97 -18.22 16.21
CA LEU A 87 3.75 -19.45 16.07
C LEU A 87 5.15 -19.16 15.51
N LEU A 88 5.24 -18.36 14.45
CA LEU A 88 6.52 -18.00 13.85
C LEU A 88 7.39 -17.16 14.79
N ALA A 89 6.77 -16.26 15.58
CA ALA A 89 7.47 -15.51 16.62
C ALA A 89 8.02 -16.43 17.72
N CYS A 90 7.23 -17.41 18.18
CA CYS A 90 7.68 -18.41 19.15
C CYS A 90 8.85 -19.24 18.59
N LEU A 91 8.72 -19.74 17.36
CA LEU A 91 9.80 -20.47 16.68
C LEU A 91 11.06 -19.61 16.52
N PHE A 92 10.93 -18.31 16.23
CA PHE A 92 12.07 -17.41 16.11
C PHE A 92 12.83 -17.22 17.43
N LEU A 93 12.13 -17.24 18.56
CA LEU A 93 12.74 -17.16 19.90
C LEU A 93 13.41 -18.47 20.32
N LEU A 94 12.87 -19.61 19.90
CA LEU A 94 13.37 -20.95 20.23
C LEU A 94 14.52 -21.42 19.32
N GLN A 95 14.67 -20.84 18.12
CA GLN A 95 15.67 -21.25 17.13
C GLN A 95 16.97 -20.45 17.25
N SER A 96 18.09 -21.16 17.07
CA SER A 96 19.42 -20.58 16.87
C SER A 96 19.99 -20.96 15.50
N GLY A 97 20.92 -20.16 14.98
CA GLY A 97 21.58 -20.42 13.70
C GLY A 97 20.79 -20.02 12.45
N PRO A 98 20.96 -20.71 11.32
CA PRO A 98 20.53 -20.23 10.00
C PRO A 98 19.01 -20.31 9.76
N PHE A 99 18.31 -21.26 10.39
CA PHE A 99 16.85 -21.38 10.28
C PHE A 99 16.13 -20.16 10.84
N ARG A 100 16.71 -19.46 11.83
CA ARG A 100 16.16 -18.23 12.40
C ARG A 100 15.94 -17.14 11.33
N LYS A 101 16.75 -17.13 10.26
CA LYS A 101 16.61 -16.17 9.14
C LYS A 101 15.44 -16.51 8.23
N ALA A 102 15.25 -17.79 7.91
CA ALA A 102 14.08 -18.24 7.16
C ALA A 102 12.79 -17.97 7.95
N THR A 103 12.79 -18.25 9.26
CA THR A 103 11.67 -17.93 10.15
C THR A 103 11.39 -16.43 10.18
N ALA A 104 12.41 -15.58 10.26
CA ALA A 104 12.24 -14.12 10.18
C ALA A 104 11.62 -13.67 8.84
N ALA A 105 12.05 -14.24 7.72
CA ALA A 105 11.46 -13.94 6.41
C ALA A 105 9.98 -14.32 6.37
N LEU A 106 9.62 -15.50 6.87
CA LEU A 106 8.23 -15.95 7.00
C LEU A 106 7.41 -15.08 7.96
N MET A 107 8.02 -14.57 9.04
CA MET A 107 7.36 -13.60 9.93
C MET A 107 6.99 -12.31 9.19
N PHE A 108 7.85 -11.81 8.29
CA PHE A 108 7.52 -10.63 7.48
C PHE A 108 6.40 -10.89 6.46
N VAL A 109 6.35 -12.10 5.88
CA VAL A 109 5.20 -12.53 5.05
C VAL A 109 3.92 -12.57 5.89
N SER A 110 3.96 -13.23 7.04
CA SER A 110 2.81 -13.29 7.95
C SER A 110 2.38 -11.91 8.44
N LEU A 111 3.32 -11.01 8.71
CA LEU A 111 3.04 -9.62 9.07
C LEU A 111 2.32 -8.88 7.93
N GLY A 112 2.76 -9.06 6.68
CA GLY A 112 2.08 -8.48 5.52
C GLY A 112 0.66 -8.99 5.34
N PHE A 113 0.44 -10.29 5.58
CA PHE A 113 -0.88 -10.91 5.57
C PHE A 113 -1.79 -10.31 6.65
N VAL A 114 -1.32 -10.27 7.91
CA VAL A 114 -2.06 -9.69 9.05
C VAL A 114 -2.34 -8.20 8.83
N ALA A 115 -1.39 -7.46 8.26
CA ALA A 115 -1.59 -6.05 7.94
C ALA A 115 -2.66 -5.83 6.87
N ALA A 116 -2.72 -6.69 5.85
CA ALA A 116 -3.77 -6.65 4.83
C ALA A 116 -5.14 -6.98 5.42
N ASP A 117 -5.22 -8.04 6.23
CA ASP A 117 -6.43 -8.45 6.95
C ASP A 117 -6.98 -7.35 7.86
N LEU A 118 -6.11 -6.81 8.72
CA LEU A 118 -6.44 -5.71 9.60
C LEU A 118 -6.83 -4.45 8.82
N ARG A 119 -6.24 -4.22 7.65
CA ARG A 119 -6.62 -3.10 6.79
C ARG A 119 -8.02 -3.29 6.25
N THR A 120 -8.36 -4.46 5.73
CA THR A 120 -9.71 -4.82 5.24
C THR A 120 -10.75 -4.62 6.34
N ALA A 121 -10.54 -5.22 7.51
CA ALA A 121 -11.44 -5.09 8.65
C ALA A 121 -11.62 -3.63 9.12
N ARG A 122 -10.56 -2.81 9.09
CA ARG A 122 -10.63 -1.39 9.52
C ARG A 122 -11.36 -0.48 8.55
N VAL A 123 -11.39 -0.81 7.27
CA VAL A 123 -12.09 -0.01 6.26
C VAL A 123 -13.51 -0.47 6.05
N ASP A 124 -13.87 -1.63 6.60
CA ASP A 124 -15.22 -2.16 6.50
C ASP A 124 -16.25 -1.12 6.93
N ALA A 125 -17.26 -0.98 6.07
CA ALA A 125 -18.29 0.02 6.19
C ALA A 125 -19.51 -0.46 5.38
N PRO A 126 -20.74 -0.16 5.86
CA PRO A 126 -21.94 -0.46 5.11
C PRO A 126 -21.87 0.10 3.68
N GLN A 127 -22.45 -0.64 2.74
CA GLN A 127 -22.65 -0.22 1.36
C GLN A 127 -24.13 -0.27 1.04
N LEU A 128 -24.56 0.55 0.09
CA LEU A 128 -25.91 0.41 -0.45
C LEU A 128 -26.06 -0.98 -1.07
N THR A 129 -27.23 -1.58 -0.89
CA THR A 129 -27.58 -2.88 -1.47
C THR A 129 -28.48 -2.75 -2.70
N ARG A 130 -29.07 -1.58 -2.90
CA ARG A 130 -30.00 -1.26 -3.99
C ARG A 130 -29.76 0.15 -4.49
N ASP A 131 -30.21 0.40 -5.71
CA ASP A 131 -30.32 1.76 -6.23
C ASP A 131 -31.36 2.53 -5.41
N LEU A 132 -30.93 3.68 -4.92
CA LEU A 132 -31.78 4.73 -4.42
C LEU A 132 -32.03 5.70 -5.59
N GLY A 133 -33.29 6.05 -5.82
CA GLY A 133 -33.65 7.09 -6.78
C GLY A 133 -33.10 8.45 -6.34
N ILE A 134 -33.76 9.53 -6.73
CA ILE A 134 -33.37 10.87 -6.28
C ILE A 134 -33.80 10.99 -4.81
N VAL A 135 -32.81 11.01 -3.90
CA VAL A 135 -33.03 11.10 -2.45
C VAL A 135 -32.24 12.26 -1.86
N GLU A 136 -32.75 12.85 -0.78
CA GLU A 136 -32.00 13.83 -0.02
C GLU A 136 -30.83 13.16 0.72
N THR A 137 -29.62 13.67 0.51
CA THR A 137 -28.41 13.21 1.15
C THR A 137 -27.72 14.38 1.85
N THR A 138 -27.53 14.25 3.16
CA THR A 138 -26.80 15.22 3.98
C THR A 138 -25.46 14.64 4.39
N GLY A 139 -24.40 15.42 4.27
CA GLY A 139 -23.07 15.00 4.69
C GLY A 139 -22.02 16.09 4.66
N ARG A 140 -20.80 15.75 5.04
CA ARG A 140 -19.66 16.68 4.98
C ARG A 140 -18.72 16.35 3.85
N ILE A 141 -18.29 17.37 3.12
CA ILE A 141 -17.35 17.17 2.01
C ILE A 141 -15.98 16.80 2.58
N ILE A 142 -15.46 15.63 2.21
CA ILE A 142 -14.10 15.18 2.54
C ILE A 142 -13.11 15.71 1.49
N SER A 143 -13.49 15.63 0.22
CA SER A 143 -12.62 16.00 -0.90
C SER A 143 -13.45 16.42 -2.09
N VAL A 144 -12.93 17.38 -2.86
CA VAL A 144 -13.48 17.82 -4.15
C VAL A 144 -12.41 17.61 -5.21
N GLU A 145 -12.74 16.82 -6.23
CA GLU A 145 -11.97 16.66 -7.45
C GLU A 145 -12.66 17.49 -8.55
N GLU A 146 -12.00 18.55 -8.98
CA GLU A 146 -12.46 19.39 -10.08
C GLU A 146 -11.87 18.88 -11.39
N SER A 147 -12.74 18.60 -12.37
CA SER A 147 -12.39 18.37 -13.77
C SER A 147 -13.15 19.40 -14.62
N ALA A 148 -12.67 19.66 -15.84
CA ALA A 148 -13.23 20.67 -16.74
C ALA A 148 -14.75 20.52 -16.97
N ARG A 149 -15.26 19.28 -17.01
CA ARG A 149 -16.67 18.96 -17.31
C ARG A 149 -17.52 18.60 -16.08
N GLN A 150 -16.89 18.22 -14.98
CA GLN A 150 -17.62 17.68 -13.82
C GLN A 150 -16.83 17.87 -12.53
N ARG A 151 -17.55 18.11 -11.45
CA ARG A 151 -16.99 18.10 -10.10
C ARG A 151 -17.40 16.81 -9.41
N ARG A 152 -16.42 16.06 -8.92
CA ARG A 152 -16.67 14.87 -8.12
C ARG A 152 -16.32 15.18 -6.69
N TYR A 153 -17.22 14.92 -5.77
CA TYR A 153 -16.94 15.11 -4.36
C TYR A 153 -17.29 13.85 -3.57
N VAL A 154 -16.58 13.68 -2.46
CA VAL A 154 -16.81 12.58 -1.53
C VAL A 154 -17.42 13.17 -0.28
N LEU A 155 -18.62 12.72 0.07
CA LEU A 155 -19.33 13.07 1.29
C LEU A 155 -19.02 12.03 2.36
N ALA A 156 -18.68 12.48 3.57
CA ALA A 156 -18.94 11.73 4.79
C ALA A 156 -20.45 11.82 5.04
N VAL A 157 -21.17 10.72 4.83
CA VAL A 157 -22.63 10.73 4.90
C VAL A 157 -23.05 10.84 6.36
N GLU A 158 -23.97 11.76 6.64
CA GLU A 158 -24.59 11.91 7.97
C GLU A 158 -26.03 11.38 7.94
N ALA A 159 -26.76 11.61 6.85
CA ALA A 159 -28.12 11.11 6.63
C ALA A 159 -28.40 10.88 5.14
N ILE A 160 -29.19 9.85 4.84
CA ILE A 160 -29.83 9.63 3.54
C ILE A 160 -31.29 9.35 3.83
N GLU A 161 -32.18 10.00 3.09
CA GLU A 161 -33.62 9.72 3.12
C GLU A 161 -33.91 8.23 2.92
N ASP A 162 -34.85 7.67 3.70
CA ASP A 162 -35.27 6.26 3.65
C ASP A 162 -34.17 5.21 3.88
N VAL A 163 -33.07 5.58 4.53
CA VAL A 163 -31.99 4.65 4.93
C VAL A 163 -31.79 4.68 6.43
N ALA A 164 -31.86 3.50 7.05
CA ALA A 164 -31.60 3.35 8.49
C ALA A 164 -30.13 3.72 8.83
N PRO A 165 -29.85 4.32 9.99
CA PRO A 165 -28.49 4.72 10.39
C PRO A 165 -27.45 3.59 10.33
N GLU A 166 -27.86 2.35 10.58
CA GLU A 166 -26.98 1.17 10.57
C GLU A 166 -26.58 0.73 9.15
N ALA A 167 -27.44 1.01 8.16
CA ALA A 167 -27.20 0.70 6.75
C ALA A 167 -26.55 1.86 5.99
N LEU A 168 -26.31 2.99 6.68
CA LEU A 168 -25.82 4.21 6.08
C LEU A 168 -24.35 4.04 5.66
N PRO A 169 -24.01 4.26 4.38
CA PRO A 169 -22.64 4.12 3.93
C PRO A 169 -21.76 5.20 4.56
N ALA A 170 -20.56 4.84 5.02
CA ALA A 170 -19.66 5.81 5.65
C ALA A 170 -19.30 6.98 4.72
N ARG A 171 -19.21 6.72 3.41
CA ARG A 171 -18.96 7.76 2.40
C ARG A 171 -19.74 7.50 1.12
N ALA A 172 -20.16 8.59 0.48
CA ALA A 172 -20.77 8.59 -0.84
C ALA A 172 -19.93 9.44 -1.80
N ARG A 173 -19.71 8.96 -3.03
CA ARG A 173 -19.06 9.75 -4.08
C ARG A 173 -20.09 10.23 -5.08
N VAL A 174 -20.30 11.53 -5.15
CA VAL A 174 -21.32 12.16 -5.97
C VAL A 174 -20.66 13.02 -7.05
N THR A 175 -21.22 12.95 -8.25
CA THR A 175 -20.78 13.75 -9.41
C THR A 175 -21.79 14.86 -9.70
N TRP A 176 -21.31 16.09 -9.83
CA TRP A 176 -22.09 17.25 -10.24
C TRP A 176 -21.63 17.75 -11.61
N ARG A 177 -22.58 18.06 -12.49
CA ARG A 177 -22.35 18.50 -13.88
C ARG A 177 -22.92 19.90 -14.20
N GLY A 178 -23.42 20.63 -13.20
CA GLY A 178 -23.90 21.99 -13.38
C GLY A 178 -22.84 23.05 -13.06
N GLU A 179 -23.26 24.32 -13.01
CA GLU A 179 -22.39 25.46 -12.70
C GLU A 179 -21.77 25.36 -11.29
N GLY A 180 -20.61 26.01 -11.13
CA GLY A 180 -19.73 25.84 -9.99
C GLY A 180 -20.35 26.25 -8.66
N PHE A 181 -20.22 25.38 -7.65
CA PHE A 181 -20.57 25.68 -6.26
C PHE A 181 -19.29 25.82 -5.43
N ASP A 182 -19.18 26.86 -4.58
CA ASP A 182 -18.02 27.11 -3.71
C ASP A 182 -18.11 26.28 -2.42
N ALA A 183 -18.17 24.96 -2.54
CA ALA A 183 -18.03 24.11 -1.37
C ALA A 183 -16.60 23.58 -1.25
N ARG A 184 -16.11 23.59 -0.02
CA ARG A 184 -14.77 23.21 0.34
C ARG A 184 -14.79 21.98 1.23
N PRO A 185 -13.68 21.22 1.28
CA PRO A 185 -13.51 20.17 2.28
C PRO A 185 -13.81 20.68 3.70
N GLY A 186 -14.75 20.00 4.37
CA GLY A 186 -15.23 20.30 5.71
C GLY A 186 -16.61 20.93 5.77
N ASP A 187 -17.09 21.52 4.67
CA ASP A 187 -18.42 22.12 4.61
C ASP A 187 -19.49 21.02 4.69
N ARG A 188 -20.53 21.29 5.47
CA ARG A 188 -21.72 20.44 5.55
C ARG A 188 -22.66 20.84 4.41
N VAL A 189 -23.09 19.86 3.64
CA VAL A 189 -23.93 20.08 2.48
C VAL A 189 -25.13 19.13 2.46
N THR A 190 -26.23 19.64 1.94
CA THR A 190 -27.43 18.86 1.62
C THR A 190 -27.60 18.87 0.11
N VAL A 191 -27.85 17.71 -0.48
CA VAL A 191 -28.00 17.57 -1.93
C VAL A 191 -29.01 16.50 -2.28
N LEU A 192 -29.80 16.74 -3.34
CA LEU A 192 -30.63 15.71 -3.95
C LEU A 192 -29.77 14.92 -4.94
N ALA A 193 -29.55 13.64 -4.66
CA ALA A 193 -28.67 12.80 -5.46
C ALA A 193 -29.31 11.43 -5.75
N GLY A 194 -29.11 10.94 -6.97
CA GLY A 194 -29.34 9.54 -7.31
C GLY A 194 -28.15 8.70 -6.85
N LEU A 195 -28.35 7.74 -5.95
CA LEU A 195 -27.28 6.95 -5.34
C LEU A 195 -27.44 5.46 -5.64
N SER A 196 -26.36 4.84 -6.10
CA SER A 196 -26.28 3.43 -6.44
C SER A 196 -25.18 2.73 -5.63
N PRO A 197 -25.26 1.40 -5.46
CA PRO A 197 -24.15 0.60 -4.96
C PRO A 197 -22.92 0.75 -5.87
N PRO A 198 -21.69 0.58 -5.34
CA PRO A 198 -20.49 0.49 -6.15
C PRO A 198 -20.63 -0.61 -7.24
N PRO A 199 -20.42 -0.29 -8.52
CA PRO A 199 -20.66 -1.26 -9.59
C PRO A 199 -19.62 -2.38 -9.56
N PRO A 200 -20.03 -3.64 -9.81
CA PRO A 200 -19.11 -4.77 -9.88
C PRO A 200 -18.16 -4.66 -11.08
N PRO A 201 -17.10 -5.49 -11.14
CA PRO A 201 -16.22 -5.58 -12.31
C PRO A 201 -17.01 -5.85 -13.59
N VAL A 202 -16.64 -5.18 -14.68
CA VAL A 202 -17.33 -5.28 -15.99
C VAL A 202 -17.18 -6.67 -16.62
N ALA A 203 -16.10 -7.38 -16.30
CA ALA A 203 -15.85 -8.75 -16.73
C ALA A 203 -14.97 -9.50 -15.71
N PRO A 204 -14.97 -10.85 -15.71
CA PRO A 204 -14.05 -11.63 -14.89
C PRO A 204 -12.59 -11.25 -15.12
N GLY A 205 -11.84 -10.97 -14.06
CA GLY A 205 -10.43 -10.57 -14.13
C GLY A 205 -10.20 -9.12 -14.59
N ALA A 206 -11.25 -8.37 -14.93
CA ALA A 206 -11.15 -6.94 -15.21
C ALA A 206 -10.89 -6.15 -13.92
N PHE A 207 -10.61 -4.86 -14.09
CA PHE A 207 -10.39 -3.96 -12.97
C PHE A 207 -11.63 -3.89 -12.07
N ASP A 208 -11.42 -4.16 -10.78
CA ASP A 208 -12.48 -4.14 -9.76
C ASP A 208 -12.60 -2.75 -9.12
N PHE A 209 -13.56 -1.99 -9.62
CA PHE A 209 -13.83 -0.65 -9.11
C PHE A 209 -14.53 -0.64 -7.75
N ALA A 210 -15.44 -1.60 -7.51
CA ALA A 210 -16.11 -1.76 -6.22
C ALA A 210 -15.08 -2.00 -5.10
N ARG A 211 -14.09 -2.87 -5.34
CA ARG A 211 -12.99 -3.11 -4.40
C ARG A 211 -12.16 -1.85 -4.15
N GLN A 212 -11.86 -1.05 -5.17
CA GLN A 212 -11.15 0.21 -4.97
C GLN A 212 -11.95 1.17 -4.07
N LEU A 213 -13.26 1.23 -4.26
CA LEU A 213 -14.16 2.07 -3.45
C LEU A 213 -14.32 1.57 -2.02
N TYR A 214 -14.36 0.24 -1.83
CA TYR A 214 -14.34 -0.41 -0.52
C TYR A 214 -13.15 0.07 0.33
N PHE A 215 -11.93 0.02 -0.22
CA PHE A 215 -10.73 0.48 0.52
C PHE A 215 -10.68 1.99 0.78
N LYS A 216 -11.53 2.77 0.09
CA LYS A 216 -11.76 4.20 0.34
C LYS A 216 -12.93 4.45 1.30
N ARG A 217 -13.61 3.41 1.78
CA ARG A 217 -14.85 3.43 2.58
C ARG A 217 -16.02 4.10 1.85
N ILE A 218 -16.04 4.02 0.52
CA ILE A 218 -17.10 4.59 -0.32
C ILE A 218 -18.11 3.48 -0.61
N GLY A 219 -19.27 3.56 0.02
CA GLY A 219 -20.35 2.58 -0.09
C GLY A 219 -21.50 3.00 -1.00
N ALA A 220 -21.44 4.21 -1.57
CA ALA A 220 -22.41 4.72 -2.53
C ALA A 220 -21.72 5.57 -3.60
N VAL A 221 -22.20 5.46 -4.84
CA VAL A 221 -21.78 6.29 -5.96
C VAL A 221 -22.99 6.88 -6.66
N GLY A 222 -22.89 8.08 -7.21
CA GLY A 222 -24.05 8.71 -7.78
C GLY A 222 -23.81 10.03 -8.48
N PHE A 223 -24.91 10.68 -8.84
CA PHE A 223 -24.92 12.01 -9.42
C PHE A 223 -25.89 12.91 -8.65
N ALA A 224 -25.49 14.16 -8.49
CA ALA A 224 -26.33 15.19 -7.91
C ALA A 224 -27.25 15.78 -8.98
N VAL A 225 -28.51 15.95 -8.61
CA VAL A 225 -29.55 16.57 -9.45
C VAL A 225 -29.62 18.07 -9.18
N THR A 226 -29.37 18.49 -7.93
CA THR A 226 -29.31 19.89 -7.53
C THR A 226 -27.89 20.31 -7.12
N ALA A 227 -27.62 21.62 -7.16
CA ALA A 227 -26.40 22.16 -6.60
C ALA A 227 -26.38 21.92 -5.08
N PRO A 228 -25.27 21.48 -4.48
CA PRO A 228 -25.22 21.25 -3.04
C PRO A 228 -25.49 22.53 -2.24
N GLU A 229 -26.47 22.47 -1.35
CA GLU A 229 -26.79 23.56 -0.43
C GLU A 229 -25.82 23.53 0.75
N ILE A 230 -25.09 24.63 0.96
CA ILE A 230 -24.04 24.69 1.97
C ILE A 230 -24.60 25.27 3.28
N ASP A 231 -24.58 24.46 4.33
CA ASP A 231 -24.85 24.91 5.69
C ASP A 231 -23.61 25.64 6.24
N ARG A 232 -23.57 26.96 6.01
CA ARG A 232 -22.47 27.84 6.46
C ARG A 232 -22.47 28.08 7.98
N ALA A 233 -23.57 27.77 8.66
CA ALA A 233 -23.68 27.92 10.13
C ALA A 233 -23.00 26.75 10.86
N ALA A 234 -22.79 25.62 10.18
CA ALA A 234 -22.07 24.49 10.73
C ALA A 234 -20.60 24.85 11.04
N GLY A 235 -20.22 24.75 12.32
CA GLY A 235 -18.86 25.03 12.78
C GLY A 235 -17.80 24.19 12.07
N LYS A 236 -16.68 24.84 11.70
CA LYS A 236 -15.53 24.18 11.07
C LYS A 236 -14.51 23.68 12.10
N SER A 237 -14.17 22.39 12.05
CA SER A 237 -13.12 21.78 12.87
C SER A 237 -11.74 22.39 12.57
N PHE A 238 -10.81 22.30 13.52
CA PHE A 238 -9.43 22.77 13.37
C PHE A 238 -8.73 22.15 12.15
N SER A 239 -8.93 20.86 11.92
CA SER A 239 -8.38 20.15 10.75
C SER A 239 -8.93 20.72 9.43
N GLN A 240 -10.19 21.13 9.41
CA GLN A 240 -10.85 21.73 8.24
C GLN A 240 -10.33 23.14 7.97
N LYS A 241 -10.09 23.94 9.02
CA LYS A 241 -9.44 25.26 8.89
C LYS A 241 -8.02 25.13 8.31
N LEU A 242 -7.25 24.15 8.80
CA LEU A 242 -5.91 23.88 8.29
C LEU A 242 -5.96 23.40 6.83
N ALA A 243 -6.87 22.46 6.51
CA ALA A 243 -7.06 21.98 5.14
C ALA A 243 -7.45 23.11 4.18
N ALA A 244 -8.40 23.97 4.57
CA ALA A 244 -8.80 25.14 3.80
C ALA A 244 -7.62 26.11 3.58
N ARG A 245 -6.74 26.29 4.58
CA ARG A 245 -5.56 27.15 4.46
C ARG A 245 -4.54 26.56 3.49
N VAL A 246 -4.25 25.26 3.59
CA VAL A 246 -3.36 24.54 2.65
C VAL A 246 -3.90 24.60 1.23
N GLU A 247 -5.22 24.43 1.07
CA GLU A 247 -5.87 24.49 -0.23
C GLU A 247 -5.83 25.89 -0.84
N THR A 248 -6.04 26.92 -0.01
CA THR A 248 -5.89 28.33 -0.42
C THR A 248 -4.46 28.61 -0.89
N MET A 249 -3.45 28.12 -0.16
CA MET A 249 -2.05 28.27 -0.57
C MET A 249 -1.78 27.56 -1.91
N ARG A 250 -2.27 26.33 -2.09
CA ARG A 250 -2.14 25.59 -3.34
C ARG A 250 -2.79 26.30 -4.52
N LEU A 251 -4.01 26.82 -4.34
CA LEU A 251 -4.71 27.56 -5.38
C LEU A 251 -3.94 28.83 -5.74
N SER A 252 -3.50 29.60 -4.75
CA SER A 252 -2.70 30.81 -4.99
C SER A 252 -1.39 30.54 -5.73
N LEU A 253 -0.75 29.39 -5.45
CA LEU A 253 0.45 28.96 -6.16
C LEU A 253 0.12 28.53 -7.60
N ALA A 254 -0.97 27.79 -7.81
CA ALA A 254 -1.42 27.40 -9.13
C ALA A 254 -1.75 28.61 -10.00
N GLU A 255 -2.49 29.59 -9.46
CA GLU A 255 -2.81 30.85 -10.14
C GLU A 255 -1.55 31.65 -10.51
N ARG A 256 -0.56 31.73 -9.61
CA ARG A 256 0.73 32.37 -9.91
C ARG A 256 1.48 31.67 -11.04
N ILE A 257 1.50 30.33 -11.04
CA ILE A 257 2.16 29.55 -12.10
C ILE A 257 1.47 29.79 -13.44
N VAL A 258 0.13 29.70 -13.46
CA VAL A 258 -0.67 29.97 -14.67
C VAL A 258 -0.47 31.39 -15.17
N GLY A 259 -0.47 32.39 -14.28
CA GLY A 259 -0.24 33.79 -14.66
C GLY A 259 1.17 34.09 -15.15
N SER A 260 2.16 33.26 -14.80
CA SER A 260 3.56 33.45 -15.21
C SER A 260 3.92 32.81 -16.56
N ALA A 261 3.09 31.90 -17.07
CA ALA A 261 3.37 31.11 -18.27
C ALA A 261 2.29 31.33 -19.34
N GLN A 262 2.69 31.52 -20.60
CA GLN A 262 1.73 31.75 -21.69
C GLN A 262 1.05 30.43 -22.10
N GLY A 263 -0.28 30.50 -22.29
CA GLY A 263 -1.08 29.38 -22.79
C GLY A 263 -1.24 28.20 -21.82
N GLN A 264 -1.57 27.02 -22.38
CA GLN A 264 -1.90 25.81 -21.60
C GLN A 264 -0.68 25.14 -20.93
N GLY A 265 0.55 25.52 -21.32
CA GLY A 265 1.77 25.04 -20.65
C GLY A 265 1.82 25.42 -19.16
N GLY A 266 1.33 26.62 -18.81
CA GLY A 266 1.21 27.07 -17.42
C GLY A 266 0.21 26.23 -16.62
N ALA A 267 -0.92 25.87 -17.23
CA ALA A 267 -1.93 25.01 -16.60
C ALA A 267 -1.40 23.58 -16.35
N ILE A 268 -0.66 23.01 -17.30
CA ILE A 268 -0.03 21.70 -17.15
C ILE A 268 1.05 21.74 -16.05
N LEU A 269 1.90 22.77 -16.04
CA LEU A 269 2.91 22.94 -15.00
C LEU A 269 2.28 23.12 -13.60
N ALA A 270 1.23 23.95 -13.51
CA ALA A 270 0.48 24.13 -12.27
C ALA A 270 -0.12 22.80 -11.79
N ALA A 271 -0.66 21.98 -12.70
CA ALA A 271 -1.16 20.65 -12.37
C ALA A 271 -0.04 19.72 -11.86
N ILE A 272 1.14 19.74 -12.46
CA ILE A 272 2.28 18.91 -12.06
C ILE A 272 2.82 19.30 -10.67
N VAL A 273 2.92 20.60 -10.41
CA VAL A 273 3.51 21.12 -9.15
C VAL A 273 2.51 21.06 -8.00
N THR A 274 1.27 21.49 -8.25
CA THR A 274 0.27 21.71 -7.19
C THR A 274 -0.81 20.62 -7.13
N GLY A 275 -0.92 19.78 -8.18
CA GLY A 275 -2.00 18.81 -8.35
C GLY A 275 -3.29 19.41 -8.92
N LYS A 276 -3.34 20.73 -9.17
CA LYS A 276 -4.54 21.44 -9.64
C LYS A 276 -4.71 21.33 -11.16
N ARG A 277 -5.63 20.46 -11.57
CA ARG A 277 -5.96 20.24 -13.00
C ARG A 277 -7.04 21.18 -13.55
N GLY A 278 -7.72 21.94 -12.69
CA GLY A 278 -8.86 22.78 -13.09
C GLY A 278 -8.55 23.86 -14.14
N PHE A 279 -7.26 24.18 -14.35
CA PHE A 279 -6.84 25.17 -15.36
C PHE A 279 -6.54 24.55 -16.74
N ILE A 280 -6.51 23.23 -16.87
CA ILE A 280 -6.22 22.53 -18.14
C ILE A 280 -7.48 22.49 -18.99
N SER A 281 -7.38 22.93 -20.25
CA SER A 281 -8.49 22.87 -21.21
C SER A 281 -8.80 21.43 -21.64
N GLU A 282 -10.06 21.16 -22.01
CA GLU A 282 -10.47 19.85 -22.49
C GLU A 282 -9.67 19.38 -23.72
N THR A 283 -9.38 20.31 -24.64
CA THR A 283 -8.55 20.04 -25.81
C THR A 283 -7.13 19.60 -25.45
N SER A 284 -6.56 20.19 -24.40
CA SER A 284 -5.22 19.84 -23.92
C SER A 284 -5.22 18.54 -23.13
N GLU A 285 -6.26 18.28 -22.35
CA GLU A 285 -6.43 17.00 -21.64
C GLU A 285 -6.62 15.84 -22.64
N ALA A 286 -7.41 16.05 -23.69
CA ALA A 286 -7.56 15.08 -24.79
C ALA A 286 -6.23 14.84 -25.52
N ALA A 287 -5.50 15.91 -25.89
CA ALA A 287 -4.20 15.78 -26.54
C ALA A 287 -3.18 15.03 -25.67
N LEU A 288 -3.15 15.27 -24.35
CA LEU A 288 -2.30 14.54 -23.41
C LEU A 288 -2.70 13.06 -23.31
N ARG A 289 -3.99 12.75 -23.38
CA ARG A 289 -4.47 11.37 -23.39
C ARG A 289 -4.08 10.65 -24.68
N ASP A 290 -4.26 11.31 -25.81
CA ASP A 290 -3.97 10.74 -27.13
C ASP A 290 -2.46 10.56 -27.34
N ALA A 291 -1.64 11.45 -26.76
CA ALA A 291 -0.18 11.30 -26.68
C ALA A 291 0.28 10.26 -25.63
N GLY A 292 -0.63 9.64 -24.89
CA GLY A 292 -0.32 8.69 -23.82
C GLY A 292 0.29 9.32 -22.57
N LEU A 293 0.34 10.65 -22.45
CA LEU A 293 0.96 11.41 -21.37
C LEU A 293 0.01 11.72 -20.19
N ALA A 294 -1.25 11.31 -20.26
CA ALA A 294 -2.22 11.51 -19.17
C ALA A 294 -1.75 10.92 -17.83
N HIS A 295 -0.91 9.87 -17.84
CA HIS A 295 -0.33 9.28 -16.64
C HIS A 295 0.63 10.25 -15.92
N LEU A 296 1.30 11.16 -16.64
CA LEU A 296 2.16 12.16 -16.02
C LEU A 296 1.36 13.08 -15.11
N LEU A 297 0.13 13.46 -15.49
CA LEU A 297 -0.78 14.23 -14.63
C LEU A 297 -1.23 13.46 -13.38
N ALA A 298 -1.27 12.13 -13.44
CA ALA A 298 -1.69 11.25 -12.35
C ALA A 298 -0.58 10.91 -11.36
N ILE A 299 0.67 10.90 -11.82
CA ILE A 299 1.85 10.62 -11.00
C ILE A 299 2.44 11.91 -10.42
N SER A 300 2.24 13.04 -11.11
CA SER A 300 2.88 14.30 -10.77
C SER A 300 2.35 14.89 -9.47
N GLY A 301 3.18 14.75 -8.45
CA GLY A 301 3.16 15.62 -7.32
C GLY A 301 4.54 15.62 -6.70
N LEU A 302 5.01 16.80 -6.33
CA LEU A 302 5.97 16.96 -5.24
C LEU A 302 5.67 16.01 -4.06
N HIS A 303 4.40 15.63 -3.87
CA HIS A 303 3.89 14.59 -2.96
C HIS A 303 4.61 13.25 -3.05
N MET A 304 4.79 12.67 -4.24
CA MET A 304 5.48 11.37 -4.36
C MET A 304 6.98 11.52 -4.11
N GLY A 305 7.59 12.63 -4.54
CA GLY A 305 8.99 12.94 -4.22
C GLY A 305 9.23 13.15 -2.72
N LEU A 306 8.37 13.92 -2.05
CA LEU A 306 8.43 14.19 -0.62
C LEU A 306 8.13 12.94 0.22
N ALA A 307 7.12 12.16 -0.16
CA ALA A 307 6.79 10.90 0.50
C ALA A 307 7.94 9.88 0.34
N THR A 308 8.48 9.73 -0.88
CA THR A 308 9.62 8.85 -1.13
C THR A 308 10.85 9.32 -0.36
N GLY A 309 11.15 10.61 -0.35
CA GLY A 309 12.24 11.20 0.43
C GLY A 309 12.08 10.93 1.92
N LEU A 310 10.89 11.18 2.49
CA LEU A 310 10.59 10.92 3.89
C LEU A 310 10.76 9.44 4.25
N VAL A 311 10.17 8.54 3.46
CA VAL A 311 10.30 7.09 3.67
C VAL A 311 11.76 6.66 3.54
N PHE A 312 12.48 7.14 2.53
CA PHE A 312 13.90 6.88 2.34
C PHE A 312 14.70 7.29 3.57
N PHE A 313 14.50 8.51 4.08
CA PHE A 313 15.20 8.98 5.27
C PHE A 313 14.82 8.17 6.51
N ILE A 314 13.54 7.84 6.73
CA ILE A 314 13.09 6.99 7.84
C ILE A 314 13.78 5.62 7.80
N VAL A 315 13.76 4.94 6.65
CA VAL A 315 14.42 3.65 6.48
C VAL A 315 15.93 3.77 6.69
N ARG A 316 16.55 4.81 6.12
CA ARG A 316 17.99 5.07 6.21
C ARG A 316 18.45 5.33 7.65
N PHE A 317 17.68 6.07 8.44
CA PHE A 317 17.96 6.34 9.85
C PHE A 317 17.65 5.14 10.74
N SER A 318 16.57 4.41 10.46
CA SER A 318 16.21 3.19 11.20
C SER A 318 17.28 2.10 11.04
N ASN A 319 17.78 1.89 9.82
CA ASN A 319 18.89 0.97 9.55
C ASN A 319 20.18 1.36 10.28
N ARG A 320 20.43 2.67 10.46
CA ARG A 320 21.60 3.15 11.22
C ARG A 320 21.48 2.82 12.72
N ARG A 321 20.29 2.88 13.30
CA ARG A 321 20.06 2.53 14.72
C ARG A 321 20.14 1.02 14.99
N VAL A 322 19.63 0.20 14.06
CA VAL A 322 19.77 -1.26 14.13
C VAL A 322 21.25 -1.66 14.07
N GLN A 323 22.04 -1.03 13.19
CA GLN A 323 23.50 -1.23 13.14
C GLN A 323 24.23 -0.77 14.41
N SER A 324 23.79 0.31 15.06
CA SER A 324 24.41 0.82 16.28
C SER A 324 24.11 -0.02 17.52
N SER A 325 22.97 -0.72 17.54
CA SER A 325 22.52 -1.53 18.69
C SER A 325 23.10 -2.95 18.66
N SER A 326 23.42 -3.46 17.47
CA SER A 326 24.28 -4.64 17.33
C SER A 326 25.73 -4.20 17.52
N LYS A 327 26.38 -4.57 18.64
CA LYS A 327 27.86 -4.56 18.78
C LYS A 327 28.46 -5.58 17.80
N PHE A 328 28.33 -5.35 16.51
CA PHE A 328 28.90 -6.17 15.45
C PHE A 328 29.86 -5.29 14.69
N SER A 329 31.15 -5.43 15.02
CA SER A 329 32.22 -4.71 14.37
C SER A 329 32.31 -5.19 12.92
N PHE A 330 31.80 -4.39 11.98
CA PHE A 330 32.11 -4.57 10.57
C PHE A 330 33.54 -4.09 10.30
N PRO A 331 34.34 -4.80 9.49
CA PRO A 331 35.57 -4.24 8.95
C PRO A 331 35.22 -3.00 8.12
N ARG A 332 35.88 -1.88 8.43
CA ARG A 332 35.74 -0.62 7.69
C ARG A 332 36.01 -0.88 6.20
N PHE A 333 35.01 -0.65 5.35
CA PHE A 333 35.23 -0.55 3.91
C PHE A 333 36.12 0.66 3.65
N ARG A 334 37.44 0.42 3.56
CA ARG A 334 38.39 1.39 3.04
C ARG A 334 38.22 1.34 1.52
N ILE A 335 37.58 2.37 0.96
CA ILE A 335 37.59 2.57 -0.49
C ILE A 335 39.05 2.81 -0.87
N HIS A 336 39.75 1.77 -1.34
CA HIS A 336 40.97 1.96 -2.10
C HIS A 336 40.54 2.50 -3.46
N LEU A 337 40.48 3.84 -3.56
CA LEU A 337 40.69 4.51 -4.82
C LEU A 337 42.06 4.06 -5.32
N GLY A 338 42.07 3.10 -6.24
CA GLY A 338 43.29 2.64 -6.89
C GLY A 338 43.94 3.83 -7.57
N HIS A 339 45.07 4.29 -7.02
CA HIS A 339 46.04 5.11 -7.73
C HIS A 339 46.70 4.22 -8.80
N ALA A 340 45.95 3.90 -9.85
CA ALA A 340 46.52 3.33 -11.07
C ALA A 340 47.20 4.46 -11.84
N SER A 341 48.48 4.63 -11.55
CA SER A 341 49.55 5.13 -12.42
C SER A 341 49.11 5.53 -13.85
N LEU A 342 48.77 6.80 -14.04
CA LEU A 342 48.62 7.48 -15.34
C LEU A 342 49.98 7.98 -15.89
N ARG A 343 51.07 7.23 -15.69
CA ARG A 343 52.43 7.65 -16.09
C ARG A 343 53.07 6.85 -17.23
N SER A 344 52.37 5.90 -17.85
CA SER A 344 52.96 5.05 -18.91
C SER A 344 52.27 5.12 -20.28
N LEU A 345 51.51 6.19 -20.58
CA LEU A 345 50.80 6.34 -21.86
C LEU A 345 51.25 7.56 -22.71
N PHE A 346 52.33 8.27 -22.32
CA PHE A 346 52.88 9.40 -23.08
C PHE A 346 54.43 9.46 -23.05
N ALA A 347 55.10 8.32 -23.20
CA ALA A 347 56.55 8.30 -23.43
C ALA A 347 56.96 7.09 -24.29
N SER A 348 56.78 7.21 -25.60
CA SER A 348 57.63 6.62 -26.65
C SER A 348 57.13 7.10 -28.01
#